data_AF-A0A453AW20-F1
#
_entry.id   AF-A0A453AW20-F1
#
_cell.length_a   1.000
_cell.length_b   1.000
_cell.length_c   1.000
_cell.angle_alpha   90.00
_cell.angle_beta   90.00
_cell.angle_gamma   90.00
#
_symmetry.space_group_name_H-M   'P 1'
#
loop_
_entity.id
_entity.type
_entity.pdbx_description
1 polymer ?
#
loop_
_entity_poly.entity_id
_entity_poly.type
_entity_poly.pdbx_seq_one_letter_code
_entity_poly.pdbx_strand_id
1 'polypeptide(L)'
;MLISLMDDTYDSHATIEECRLLNAAIQRWDESATSLLPNYLQRFYIELLRIFKNYKREVVIRDTYHVAYAQKAFQDLSAYYLREAEWLHENHKPSFKDHMSLSAMSIGSLALCIGLMVGMGDLVTRESFEWAAGYPNVAISCGKIARLMDDIAAFKVYSFIFLFRPNYKYI
;
A
#
# COMPACT_ATOMS: atom_id res chain seq x y z
N MET A 1 -10.07 0.19 -1.39
CA MET A 1 -10.05 -0.12 -2.83
C MET A 1 -8.70 0.17 -3.45
N LEU A 2 -8.21 1.42 -3.48
CA LEU A 2 -6.91 1.73 -4.09
C LEU A 2 -5.71 0.99 -3.47
N ILE A 3 -5.67 0.90 -2.13
CA ILE A 3 -4.63 0.15 -1.41
C ILE A 3 -4.64 -1.31 -1.85
N SER A 4 -5.79 -1.98 -1.77
CA SER A 4 -5.94 -3.39 -2.17
C SER A 4 -5.60 -3.64 -3.63
N LEU A 5 -6.02 -2.77 -4.55
CA LEU A 5 -5.68 -2.92 -5.97
C LEU A 5 -4.16 -2.78 -6.22
N MET A 6 -3.51 -1.90 -5.47
CA MET A 6 -2.05 -1.77 -5.50
C MET A 6 -1.37 -3.03 -4.97
N ASP A 7 -1.80 -3.50 -3.79
CA ASP A 7 -1.36 -4.74 -3.14
C ASP A 7 -1.43 -5.94 -4.11
N ASP A 8 -2.62 -6.22 -4.67
CA ASP A 8 -2.84 -7.30 -5.64
C ASP A 8 -1.92 -7.18 -6.87
N THR A 9 -1.64 -5.94 -7.30
CA THR A 9 -0.75 -5.65 -8.43
C THR A 9 0.68 -6.08 -8.13
N TYR A 10 1.21 -5.70 -6.96
CA TYR A 10 2.56 -6.07 -6.53
C TYR A 10 2.70 -7.57 -6.23
N ASP A 11 1.65 -8.19 -5.68
CA ASP A 11 1.68 -9.57 -5.22
C ASP A 11 1.52 -10.60 -6.35
N SER A 12 0.73 -10.29 -7.38
CA SER A 12 0.27 -11.33 -8.31
C SER A 12 0.16 -10.93 -9.78
N HIS A 13 0.13 -9.65 -10.12
CA HIS A 13 -0.15 -9.22 -11.49
C HIS A 13 1.04 -8.63 -12.24
N ALA A 14 1.93 -7.91 -11.56
CA ALA A 14 3.10 -7.30 -12.16
C ALA A 14 4.35 -8.19 -12.04
N THR A 15 5.22 -8.15 -13.06
CA THR A 15 6.58 -8.71 -12.90
C THR A 15 7.41 -7.84 -11.95
N ILE A 16 8.53 -8.36 -11.44
CA ILE A 16 9.39 -7.57 -10.55
C ILE A 16 9.93 -6.30 -11.22
N GLU A 17 10.21 -6.34 -12.53
CA GLU A 17 10.60 -5.16 -13.32
C GLU A 17 9.45 -4.15 -13.41
N GLU A 18 8.23 -4.62 -13.64
CA GLU A 18 7.03 -3.78 -13.68
C GLU A 18 6.73 -3.17 -12.29
N CYS A 19 6.91 -3.91 -11.20
CA CYS A 19 6.81 -3.40 -9.83
C CYS A 19 7.78 -2.24 -9.56
N ARG A 20 9.02 -2.36 -10.04
CA ARG A 20 10.03 -1.28 -9.93
C ARG A 20 9.62 -0.05 -10.72
N LEU A 21 9.11 -0.23 -11.94
CA LEU A 21 8.61 0.86 -12.78
C LEU A 21 7.38 1.54 -12.16
N LEU A 22 6.43 0.76 -11.65
CA LEU A 22 5.25 1.27 -10.95
C LEU A 22 5.64 2.08 -9.72
N ASN A 23 6.55 1.54 -8.90
CA ASN A 23 7.04 2.27 -7.73
C ASN A 23 7.72 3.58 -8.16
N ALA A 24 8.57 3.56 -9.18
CA ALA A 24 9.23 4.77 -9.68
C ALA A 24 8.21 5.82 -10.16
N ALA A 25 7.14 5.40 -10.85
CA ALA A 25 6.08 6.30 -11.26
C ALA A 25 5.34 6.91 -10.04
N ILE A 26 4.99 6.09 -9.05
CA ILE A 26 4.34 6.53 -7.81
C ILE A 26 5.26 7.48 -7.01
N GLN A 27 6.55 7.20 -6.89
CA GLN A 27 7.49 8.12 -6.24
C GLN A 27 7.57 9.47 -6.95
N ARG A 28 7.49 9.49 -8.29
CA ARG A 28 7.48 10.72 -9.09
C ARG A 28 6.15 11.48 -8.98
N TRP A 29 5.03 10.75 -8.88
CA TRP A 29 3.67 11.29 -8.73
C TRP A 29 3.30 12.36 -9.77
N ASP A 30 3.68 12.12 -11.02
CA ASP A 30 3.44 13.02 -12.15
C ASP A 30 2.84 12.27 -13.34
N GLU A 31 1.94 12.91 -14.10
CA GLU A 31 1.29 12.29 -15.26
C GLU A 31 2.30 11.84 -16.33
N SER A 32 3.45 12.52 -16.49
CA SER A 32 4.51 12.11 -17.43
C SER A 32 5.16 10.77 -17.10
N ALA A 33 5.05 10.31 -15.84
CA ALA A 33 5.58 9.01 -15.43
C ALA A 33 4.80 7.83 -16.01
N THR A 34 3.61 8.07 -16.59
CA THR A 34 2.86 7.06 -17.37
C THR A 34 3.70 6.43 -18.48
N SER A 35 4.63 7.18 -19.07
CA SER A 35 5.55 6.69 -20.10
C SER A 35 6.46 5.54 -19.63
N LEU A 36 6.64 5.36 -18.32
CA LEU A 36 7.42 4.27 -17.74
C LEU A 36 6.65 2.94 -17.71
N LEU A 37 5.32 2.98 -17.82
CA LEU A 37 4.46 1.86 -17.45
C LEU A 37 3.88 1.14 -18.68
N PRO A 38 3.67 -0.18 -18.60
CA PRO A 38 2.86 -0.91 -19.58
C PRO A 38 1.40 -0.43 -19.53
N ASN A 39 0.67 -0.62 -20.63
CA ASN A 39 -0.70 -0.08 -20.81
C ASN A 39 -1.68 -0.39 -19.67
N TYR A 40 -1.61 -1.59 -19.07
CA TYR A 40 -2.52 -1.98 -18.01
C TYR A 40 -2.22 -1.24 -16.69
N LEU A 41 -0.94 -1.04 -16.35
CA LEU A 41 -0.50 -0.26 -15.19
C LEU A 41 -0.70 1.24 -15.37
N GLN A 42 -0.62 1.75 -16.60
CA GLN A 42 -0.94 3.15 -16.90
C GLN A 42 -2.37 3.49 -16.46
N ARG A 43 -3.34 2.61 -16.72
CA ARG A 43 -4.74 2.82 -16.32
C ARG A 43 -4.88 2.95 -14.82
N PHE A 44 -4.26 2.06 -14.06
CA PHE A 44 -4.23 2.12 -12.60
C PHE A 44 -3.59 3.43 -12.11
N TYR A 45 -2.42 3.77 -12.63
CA TYR A 45 -1.68 4.96 -12.21
C TYR A 45 -2.40 6.27 -12.53
N ILE A 46 -3.01 6.39 -13.73
CA ILE A 46 -3.83 7.55 -14.10
C ILE A 46 -5.03 7.68 -13.18
N GLU A 47 -5.69 6.57 -12.85
CA GLU A 47 -6.84 6.59 -11.94
C GLU A 47 -6.45 7.01 -10.53
N LEU A 48 -5.32 6.51 -10.02
CA LEU A 48 -4.73 6.94 -8.76
C LEU A 48 -4.53 8.47 -8.74
N LEU A 49 -3.84 9.03 -9.74
CA LEU A 49 -3.62 10.47 -9.82
C LEU A 49 -4.94 11.26 -9.93
N ARG A 50 -5.92 10.75 -10.70
CA ARG A 50 -7.23 11.37 -10.86
C ARG A 50 -7.99 11.45 -9.55
N ILE A 51 -8.00 10.37 -8.76
CA ILE A 51 -8.66 10.34 -7.46
C ILE A 51 -8.06 11.38 -6.51
N PHE A 52 -6.73 11.45 -6.42
CA PHE A 52 -6.05 12.45 -5.59
C PHE A 52 -6.30 13.89 -6.07
N LYS A 53 -6.36 14.11 -7.39
CA LYS A 53 -6.70 15.41 -7.98
C LYS A 53 -8.13 15.82 -7.67
N ASN A 54 -9.08 14.88 -7.68
CA ASN A 54 -10.48 15.13 -7.30
C ASN A 54 -10.60 15.48 -5.82
N TYR A 55 -9.94 14.71 -4.93
CA TYR A 55 -9.87 15.07 -3.52
C TYR A 55 -9.26 16.45 -3.32
N LYS A 56 -8.17 16.78 -4.01
CA LYS A 56 -7.58 18.12 -3.93
C LYS A 56 -8.56 19.22 -4.32
N ARG A 57 -9.44 18.98 -5.31
CA ARG A 57 -10.50 19.92 -5.75
C ARG A 57 -11.62 20.06 -4.73
N GLU A 58 -12.09 18.97 -4.15
CA GLU A 58 -13.13 18.98 -3.12
C GLU A 58 -12.63 19.63 -1.82
N VAL A 59 -11.34 19.44 -1.53
CA VAL A 59 -10.64 20.02 -0.39
C VAL A 59 -10.22 21.47 -0.68
N VAL A 60 -10.49 22.10 -1.84
CA VAL A 60 -10.08 23.51 -2.15
C VAL A 60 -10.63 24.54 -1.16
N ILE A 61 -11.63 24.18 -0.36
CA ILE A 61 -12.14 25.03 0.74
C ILE A 61 -11.23 24.94 1.99
N ARG A 62 -10.24 24.04 2.02
CA ARG A 62 -9.40 23.63 3.16
C ARG A 62 -7.94 23.47 2.75
N ASP A 63 -7.03 23.54 3.71
CA ASP A 63 -5.59 23.52 3.47
C ASP A 63 -5.11 22.27 2.71
N THR A 64 -4.16 22.46 1.80
CA THR A 64 -3.67 21.43 0.85
C THR A 64 -2.84 20.32 1.50
N TYR A 65 -2.53 20.42 2.80
CA TYR A 65 -1.66 19.45 3.49
C TYR A 65 -2.30 18.06 3.61
N HIS A 66 -3.63 17.96 3.76
CA HIS A 66 -4.35 16.68 3.87
C HIS A 66 -3.99 15.71 2.73
N VAL A 67 -4.09 16.20 1.50
CA VAL A 67 -3.81 15.42 0.28
C VAL A 67 -2.32 15.09 0.18
N ALA A 68 -1.44 16.00 0.64
CA ALA A 68 0.00 15.75 0.64
C ALA A 68 0.39 14.60 1.58
N TYR A 69 -0.20 14.51 2.78
CA TYR A 69 0.05 13.38 3.68
C TYR A 69 -0.48 12.06 3.13
N ALA A 70 -1.68 12.05 2.55
CA ALA A 70 -2.21 10.86 1.91
C ALA A 70 -1.36 10.41 0.71
N GLN A 71 -0.87 11.36 -0.10
CA GLN A 71 0.03 11.08 -1.22
C GLN A 71 1.31 10.42 -0.69
N LYS A 72 1.93 11.02 0.34
CA LYS A 72 3.14 10.47 0.93
C LYS A 72 2.92 9.07 1.51
N ALA A 73 1.79 8.83 2.15
CA ALA A 73 1.44 7.51 2.67
C ALA A 73 1.33 6.44 1.56
N PHE A 74 0.77 6.79 0.39
CA PHE A 74 0.73 5.90 -0.77
C PHE A 74 2.12 5.65 -1.37
N GLN A 75 2.98 6.67 -1.40
CA GLN A 75 4.37 6.52 -1.85
C GLN A 75 5.15 5.59 -0.93
N ASP A 76 5.01 5.74 0.38
CA ASP A 76 5.68 4.87 1.35
C ASP A 76 5.14 3.43 1.24
N LEU A 77 3.83 3.26 1.10
CA LEU A 77 3.20 1.95 0.93
C LEU A 77 3.68 1.22 -0.34
N SER A 78 3.75 1.92 -1.46
CA SER A 78 4.31 1.40 -2.72
C SER A 78 5.77 0.93 -2.55
N ALA A 79 6.57 1.65 -1.75
CA ALA A 79 7.94 1.25 -1.48
C ALA A 79 8.01 -0.02 -0.59
N TYR A 80 7.10 -0.17 0.37
CA TYR A 80 7.01 -1.39 1.18
C TYR A 80 6.59 -2.60 0.36
N TYR A 81 5.58 -2.45 -0.51
CA TYR A 81 5.16 -3.53 -1.43
C TYR A 81 6.26 -3.94 -2.39
N LEU A 82 6.98 -2.97 -2.98
CA LEU A 82 8.13 -3.30 -3.81
C LEU A 82 9.16 -4.13 -3.04
N ARG A 83 9.42 -3.77 -1.77
CA ARG A 83 10.39 -4.49 -0.95
C ARG A 83 9.97 -5.93 -0.65
N GLU A 84 8.69 -6.17 -0.40
CA GLU A 84 8.15 -7.53 -0.24
C GLU A 84 8.24 -8.35 -1.54
N ALA A 85 7.87 -7.74 -2.66
CA ALA A 85 7.99 -8.36 -3.98
C ALA A 85 9.45 -8.72 -4.33
N GLU A 86 10.41 -7.85 -4.00
CA GLU A 86 11.84 -8.14 -4.16
C GLU A 86 12.31 -9.30 -3.29
N TRP A 87 11.91 -9.33 -2.01
CA TRP A 87 12.23 -10.45 -1.13
C TRP A 87 11.69 -11.77 -1.67
N LEU A 88 10.45 -11.78 -2.15
CA LEU A 88 9.84 -12.95 -2.76
C LEU A 88 10.60 -13.39 -4.02
N HIS A 89 10.87 -12.47 -4.93
CA HIS A 89 11.58 -12.73 -6.19
C HIS A 89 12.99 -13.30 -5.95
N GLU A 90 13.70 -12.78 -4.97
CA GLU A 90 15.07 -13.21 -4.60
C GLU A 90 15.08 -14.50 -3.77
N ASN A 91 13.93 -15.08 -3.43
CA ASN A 91 13.78 -16.14 -2.43
C ASN A 91 14.46 -15.79 -1.09
N HIS A 92 14.48 -14.49 -0.76
CA HIS A 92 15.07 -13.99 0.47
C HIS A 92 14.21 -14.43 1.66
N LYS A 93 14.86 -14.98 2.69
CA LYS A 93 14.22 -15.38 3.94
C LYS A 93 14.63 -14.39 5.03
N PRO A 94 13.83 -13.32 5.27
CA PRO A 94 14.16 -12.34 6.29
C PRO A 94 14.10 -12.96 7.69
N SER A 95 14.78 -12.34 8.65
CA SER A 95 14.57 -12.68 10.06
C SER A 95 13.12 -12.32 10.46
N PHE A 96 12.59 -12.95 11.50
CA PHE A 96 11.25 -12.60 12.00
C PHE A 96 11.13 -11.11 12.33
N LYS A 97 12.19 -10.51 12.89
CA LYS A 97 12.22 -9.08 13.23
C LYS A 97 12.13 -8.22 11.97
N ASP A 98 12.91 -8.54 10.94
CA ASP A 98 12.94 -7.76 9.70
C ASP A 98 11.63 -7.92 8.94
N HIS A 99 11.11 -9.16 8.85
CA HIS A 99 9.79 -9.44 8.29
C HIS A 99 8.72 -8.61 8.98
N MET A 100 8.59 -8.73 10.30
CA MET A 100 7.57 -8.02 11.09
C MET A 100 7.70 -6.49 10.98
N SER A 101 8.92 -5.97 10.79
CA SER A 101 9.13 -4.53 10.63
C SER A 101 8.64 -4.02 9.29
N LEU A 102 8.82 -4.78 8.21
CA LEU A 102 8.33 -4.43 6.88
C LEU A 102 6.83 -4.70 6.76
N SER A 103 6.39 -5.86 7.22
CA SER A 103 5.04 -6.37 6.99
C SER A 103 3.98 -5.66 7.84
N ALA A 104 4.38 -5.11 9.00
CA ALA A 104 3.55 -4.17 9.76
C ALA A 104 3.32 -2.83 9.05
N MET A 105 4.18 -2.49 8.07
CA MET A 105 4.06 -1.30 7.26
C MET A 105 3.30 -1.57 5.96
N SER A 106 3.58 -2.69 5.30
CA SER A 106 2.93 -3.09 4.05
C SER A 106 1.46 -3.50 4.23
N ILE A 107 1.04 -3.93 5.42
CA ILE A 107 -0.39 -4.19 5.72
C ILE A 107 -1.30 -2.96 5.50
N GLY A 108 -0.74 -1.77 5.26
CA GLY A 108 -1.48 -0.60 4.81
C GLY A 108 -2.29 0.10 5.91
N SER A 109 -2.18 -0.35 7.17
CA SER A 109 -2.92 0.20 8.31
C SER A 109 -2.66 1.70 8.50
N LEU A 110 -1.39 2.15 8.36
CA LEU A 110 -1.07 3.56 8.47
C LEU A 110 -1.62 4.39 7.30
N ALA A 111 -1.49 3.88 6.07
CA ALA A 111 -2.03 4.54 4.88
C ALA A 111 -3.55 4.67 4.98
N LEU A 112 -4.23 3.65 5.52
CA LEU A 112 -5.65 3.68 5.81
C LEU A 112 -5.99 4.75 6.86
N CYS A 113 -5.26 4.81 7.98
CA CYS A 113 -5.47 5.84 9.01
C CYS A 113 -5.33 7.26 8.43
N ILE A 114 -4.27 7.52 7.65
CA ILE A 114 -4.07 8.82 7.01
C ILE A 114 -5.19 9.12 6.02
N GLY A 115 -5.61 8.15 5.21
CA GLY A 115 -6.73 8.31 4.28
C GLY A 115 -8.06 8.63 4.99
N LEU A 116 -8.34 7.99 6.13
CA LEU A 116 -9.53 8.29 6.94
C LEU A 116 -9.48 9.70 7.52
N MET A 117 -8.31 10.15 8.00
CA MET A 117 -8.13 11.51 8.51
C MET A 117 -8.40 12.58 7.45
N VAL A 118 -8.06 12.34 6.17
CA VAL A 118 -8.41 13.26 5.07
C VAL A 118 -9.93 13.48 4.98
N GLY A 119 -10.72 12.42 5.17
CA GLY A 119 -12.19 12.50 5.14
C GLY A 119 -12.81 13.20 6.35
N MET A 120 -12.07 13.33 7.46
CA MET A 120 -12.54 14.00 8.68
C MET A 120 -12.43 15.53 8.60
N GLY A 121 -11.64 16.05 7.66
CA GLY A 121 -11.54 17.47 7.43
C GLY A 121 -11.02 18.25 8.64
N ASP A 122 -11.70 19.30 9.06
CA ASP A 122 -11.21 20.31 10.03
C ASP A 122 -11.24 19.78 11.47
N LEU A 123 -11.82 18.59 11.67
CA LEU A 123 -11.72 17.87 12.93
C LEU A 123 -10.30 17.37 13.19
N VAL A 124 -9.48 17.24 12.16
CA VAL A 124 -8.11 16.76 12.23
C VAL A 124 -7.16 17.90 11.89
N THR A 125 -6.19 18.15 12.76
CA THR A 125 -5.23 19.22 12.56
C THR A 125 -3.99 18.74 11.81
N ARG A 126 -3.17 19.67 11.33
CA ARG A 126 -1.87 19.35 10.72
C ARG A 126 -0.98 18.54 11.67
N GLU A 127 -0.95 18.88 12.95
CA GLU A 127 -0.18 18.17 13.98
C GLU A 127 -0.63 16.71 14.12
N SER A 128 -1.92 16.44 13.89
CA SER A 128 -2.45 15.07 13.90
C SER A 128 -1.91 14.26 12.73
N PHE A 129 -1.79 14.86 11.55
CA PHE A 129 -1.14 14.23 10.39
C PHE A 129 0.36 14.05 10.60
N GLU A 130 1.06 15.04 11.15
CA GLU A 130 2.49 14.94 11.48
C GLU A 130 2.75 13.82 12.50
N TRP A 131 1.91 13.74 13.53
CA TRP A 131 1.98 12.66 14.52
C TRP A 131 1.77 11.29 13.87
N ALA A 132 0.77 11.13 13.01
CA ALA A 132 0.50 9.86 12.33
C ALA A 132 1.64 9.48 11.36
N ALA A 133 2.10 10.44 10.54
CA ALA A 133 3.21 10.25 9.61
C ALA A 133 4.55 10.00 10.32
N GLY A 134 4.67 10.36 11.60
CA GLY A 134 5.80 10.04 12.46
C GLY A 134 5.86 8.59 12.95
N TYR A 135 4.98 7.70 12.45
CA TYR A 135 4.95 6.27 12.78
C TYR A 135 4.85 6.02 14.31
N PRO A 136 3.79 6.49 14.98
CA PRO A 136 3.70 6.38 16.43
C PRO A 136 3.59 4.91 16.84
N ASN A 137 4.13 4.56 18.03
CA ASN A 137 4.17 3.18 18.52
C ASN A 137 2.81 2.47 18.47
N VAL A 138 1.71 3.21 18.67
CA VAL A 138 0.35 2.67 18.56
C VAL A 138 0.02 2.21 17.14
N ALA A 139 0.36 3.00 16.12
CA ALA A 139 0.12 2.64 14.72
C ALA A 139 0.96 1.44 14.30
N ILE A 140 2.24 1.39 14.71
CA ILE A 140 3.12 0.24 14.47
C ILE A 140 2.56 -1.01 15.15
N SER A 141 2.07 -0.90 16.39
CA SER A 141 1.49 -2.02 17.13
C SER A 141 0.22 -2.52 16.46
N CYS A 142 -0.66 -1.62 16.01
CA CYS A 142 -1.84 -1.97 15.22
C CYS A 142 -1.44 -2.72 13.93
N GLY A 143 -0.44 -2.22 13.20
CA GLY A 143 0.08 -2.88 11.99
C GLY A 143 0.56 -4.30 12.26
N LYS A 144 1.32 -4.51 13.35
CA LYS A 144 1.78 -5.85 13.75
C LYS A 144 0.63 -6.80 14.10
N ILE A 145 -0.36 -6.32 14.85
CA ILE A 145 -1.55 -7.12 15.20
C ILE A 145 -2.31 -7.48 13.93
N ALA A 146 -2.57 -6.51 13.06
CA ALA A 146 -3.28 -6.71 11.81
C ALA A 146 -2.55 -7.74 10.93
N ARG A 147 -1.23 -7.59 10.77
CA ARG A 147 -0.40 -8.51 9.97
C ARG A 147 -0.45 -9.95 10.51
N LEU A 148 -0.26 -10.11 11.82
CA LEU A 148 -0.32 -11.45 12.45
C LEU A 148 -1.71 -12.08 12.30
N MET A 149 -2.77 -11.31 12.46
CA MET A 149 -4.14 -11.81 12.28
C MET A 149 -4.40 -12.21 10.83
N ASP A 150 -3.92 -11.41 9.87
CA ASP A 150 -4.02 -11.68 8.44
C ASP A 150 -3.26 -12.95 8.05
N ASP A 151 -2.01 -13.11 8.49
CA ASP A 151 -1.18 -14.30 8.26
C ASP A 151 -1.84 -15.57 8.82
N ILE A 152 -2.38 -15.51 10.04
CA ILE A 152 -3.08 -16.64 10.66
C ILE A 152 -4.33 -17.01 9.85
N ALA A 153 -5.07 -16.02 9.36
CA ALA A 153 -6.27 -16.26 8.55
C ALA A 153 -5.90 -16.87 7.19
N ALA A 154 -4.90 -16.31 6.50
CA ALA A 154 -4.41 -16.80 5.21
C ALA A 154 -3.90 -18.24 5.32
N PHE A 155 -3.07 -18.55 6.33
CA PHE A 155 -2.55 -19.90 6.56
C PHE A 155 -3.67 -20.94 6.76
N LYS A 156 -4.74 -20.57 7.47
CA LYS A 156 -5.91 -21.45 7.65
C LYS A 156 -6.63 -21.71 6.34
N VAL A 157 -6.78 -20.70 5.48
CA VAL A 157 -7.40 -20.84 4.15
C VAL A 157 -6.55 -21.78 3.28
N TYR A 158 -5.23 -21.60 3.23
CA TYR A 158 -4.35 -22.52 2.50
C TYR A 158 -4.47 -23.95 3.04
N SER A 159 -4.43 -24.13 4.37
CA SER A 159 -4.57 -25.44 4.99
C SER A 159 -5.91 -26.09 4.68
N PHE A 160 -7.01 -25.33 4.69
CA PHE A 160 -8.35 -25.82 4.38
C PHE A 160 -8.50 -26.20 2.89
N ILE A 161 -7.98 -25.39 1.98
CA ILE A 161 -8.01 -25.68 0.53
C ILE A 161 -7.22 -26.97 0.23
N PHE A 162 -6.02 -27.13 0.80
CA PHE A 162 -5.21 -28.33 0.61
C PHE A 162 -5.84 -29.59 1.24
N LEU A 163 -6.46 -29.48 2.41
CA LEU A 163 -7.06 -30.62 3.11
C LEU A 163 -8.39 -31.09 2.48
N PHE A 164 -9.17 -30.17 1.88
CA PHE A 164 -10.52 -30.48 1.40
C PHE A 164 -10.70 -30.37 -0.12
N ARG A 165 -9.72 -29.86 -0.87
CA ARG A 165 -9.72 -29.83 -2.35
C ARG A 165 -8.32 -30.13 -2.93
N PRO A 166 -7.82 -31.38 -2.83
CA PRO A 166 -6.45 -31.74 -3.21
C PRO A 166 -6.10 -31.63 -4.72
N ASN A 167 -7.05 -31.26 -5.59
CA ASN A 167 -6.87 -31.23 -7.06
C ASN A 167 -6.90 -29.83 -7.69
N TYR A 168 -6.81 -28.75 -6.92
CA TYR A 168 -6.62 -27.41 -7.51
C TYR A 168 -5.19 -27.27 -8.03
N LYS A 169 -4.99 -27.57 -9.33
CA LYS A 169 -3.78 -27.21 -10.08
C LYS A 169 -3.89 -25.74 -10.47
N TYR A 170 -2.97 -24.90 -10.00
CA TYR A 170 -2.80 -23.55 -10.53
C TYR A 170 -2.34 -23.65 -11.99
N ILE A 171 -3.05 -22.94 -12.89
CA ILE A 171 -2.64 -22.68 -14.27
C ILE A 171 -1.77 -21.43 -14.24
#